data_AF-A0A0C1HDU5-F1
#
_entry.id   AF-A0A0C1HDU5-F1
#
_cell.length_a   1.000
_cell.length_b   1.000
_cell.length_c   1.000
_cell.angle_alpha   90.00
_cell.angle_beta   90.00
_cell.angle_gamma   90.00
#
_symmetry.space_group_name_H-M   'P 1'
#
loop_
_entity.id
_entity.type
_entity.pdbx_description
1 polymer ?
#
loop_
_entity_poly.entity_id
_entity_poly.type
_entity_poly.pdbx_seq_one_letter_code
_entity_poly.pdbx_strand_id
1 'polypeptide(L)' 'MPDLISTEELTRLEHMIVYEKRAFSQGYQLIAGIDEAGRGPLAGPVVAAACILPKGLLVPQIND' A
#
# COMPACT_ATOMS: atom_id res chain seq x y z
N MET A 1 -1.74 -22.76 -13.22
CA MET A 1 -0.64 -21.90 -12.74
C MET A 1 -1.29 -20.64 -12.20
N PRO A 2 -0.87 -20.10 -11.04
CA PRO A 2 -1.34 -18.77 -10.65
C PRO A 2 -0.95 -17.81 -11.78
N ASP A 3 -1.85 -16.89 -12.11
CA ASP A 3 -1.66 -15.91 -13.17
C ASP A 3 -0.31 -15.20 -12.95
N LEU A 4 0.60 -15.37 -13.90
CA LEU A 4 1.90 -14.72 -13.85
C LEU A 4 1.64 -13.21 -13.88
N ILE A 5 2.02 -12.49 -12.82
CA ILE A 5 1.90 -11.03 -12.76
C ILE A 5 2.66 -10.46 -13.96
N SER A 6 2.02 -9.60 -14.77
CA SER A 6 2.66 -9.04 -15.96
C SER A 6 3.86 -8.18 -15.58
N THR A 7 4.82 -8.03 -16.49
CA THR A 7 5.99 -7.17 -16.27
C THR A 7 5.58 -5.72 -16.07
N GLU A 8 4.53 -5.24 -16.75
CA GLU A 8 4.02 -3.88 -16.52
C GLU A 8 3.48 -3.73 -15.10
N GLU A 9 2.73 -4.72 -14.61
CA GLU A 9 2.14 -4.70 -13.27
C GLU A 9 3.23 -4.76 -12.18
N LEU A 10 4.26 -5.60 -12.37
CA LEU A 10 5.42 -5.60 -11.47
C LEU A 10 6.09 -4.23 -11.41
N THR A 11 6.29 -3.59 -12.57
CA THR A 11 6.91 -2.25 -12.63
C THR A 11 6.07 -1.22 -11.90
N ARG A 12 4.73 -1.26 -12.07
CA ARG A 12 3.79 -0.38 -11.37
C ARG A 12 3.87 -0.57 -9.85
N LEU A 13 3.81 -1.82 -9.38
CA LEU A 13 3.87 -2.14 -7.96
C LEU A 13 5.22 -1.74 -7.34
N GLU A 14 6.33 -1.93 -8.06
CA GLU A 14 7.67 -1.50 -7.63
C GLU A 14 7.78 0.01 -7.43
N HIS A 15 7.07 0.79 -8.26
CA HIS A 15 6.97 2.24 -8.14
C HIS A 15 6.10 2.67 -6.95
N MET A 16 5.00 1.96 -6.66
CA MET A 16 4.12 2.30 -5.53
C MET A 16 4.83 2.21 -4.17
N ILE A 17 5.73 1.23 -3.99
CA ILE A 17 6.39 0.98 -2.70
C ILE A 17 7.66 1.82 -2.45
N VAL A 18 7.83 2.94 -3.17
CA VAL A 18 9.04 3.77 -3.10
C VAL A 18 9.25 4.38 -1.70
N TYR A 19 8.16 4.73 -1.02
CA TYR A 19 8.21 5.36 0.29
C TYR A 19 8.61 4.37 1.39
N GLU A 20 8.07 3.15 1.33
CA GLU A 20 8.40 2.05 2.22
C GLU A 20 9.86 1.65 2.04
N LYS A 21 10.34 1.53 0.79
CA LYS A 21 11.76 1.27 0.50
C LYS A 21 12.67 2.33 1.14
N ARG A 22 12.29 3.61 1.02
CA ARG A 22 13.04 4.71 1.66
C ARG A 22 13.01 4.61 3.18
N ALA A 23 11.87 4.29 3.78
CA ALA A 23 11.79 4.12 5.23
C ALA A 23 12.63 2.92 5.71
N PHE A 24 12.58 1.79 5.00
CA PHE A 24 13.44 0.64 5.29
C PHE A 24 14.92 0.97 5.16
N SER A 25 15.33 1.80 4.18
CA SER A 25 16.74 2.21 4.05
C SER A 25 17.21 3.15 5.16
N GLN A 26 16.28 3.80 5.86
CA GLN A 26 16.53 4.61 7.06
C GLN A 26 16.54 3.77 8.35
N GLY A 27 16.32 2.46 8.28
CA GLY A 27 16.38 1.55 9.42
C GLY A 27 15.04 1.31 10.13
N TYR A 28 13.95 1.89 9.66
CA TYR A 28 12.61 1.56 10.17
C TYR A 28 12.25 0.11 9.82
N GLN A 29 11.61 -0.60 10.76
CA GLN A 29 11.30 -2.02 10.60
C GLN A 29 9.81 -2.30 10.35
N LEU A 30 8.93 -1.42 10.85
CA LEU A 30 7.48 -1.54 10.72
C LEU A 30 6.94 -0.28 10.08
N ILE A 31 6.31 -0.42 8.91
CA ILE A 31 5.73 0.69 8.15
C ILE A 31 4.24 0.46 8.05
N ALA A 32 3.44 1.43 8.51
CA ALA A 32 1.99 1.38 8.41
C ALA A 32 1.51 2.37 7.33
N GLY A 33 0.74 1.88 6.36
CA GLY A 33 -0.09 2.72 5.49
C GLY A 33 -1.37 3.11 6.23
N ILE A 34 -1.82 4.35 6.06
CA ILE A 34 -3.01 4.89 6.73
C ILE A 34 -3.88 5.58 5.68
N ASP A 35 -5.17 5.35 5.74
CA ASP A 35 -6.15 6.04 4.89
C ASP A 35 -7.49 6.23 5.63
N GLU A 36 -8.28 7.20 5.20
CA GLU A 36 -9.61 7.50 5.73
C GLU A 36 -10.73 7.47 4.69
N ALA A 37 -11.90 7.02 5.12
CA ALA A 37 -13.13 7.08 4.34
C ALA A 37 -14.22 7.83 5.12
N GLY A 38 -15.14 8.45 4.39
CA GLY A 38 -16.31 9.11 4.98
C GLY A 38 -16.16 10.63 5.22
N ARG A 39 -15.14 11.29 4.66
CA ARG A 39 -15.00 12.77 4.76
C ARG A 39 -16.01 13.57 3.92
N GLY A 40 -16.59 12.95 2.90
CA GLY A 40 -17.47 13.60 1.90
C GLY A 40 -18.99 13.50 2.14
N PRO A 41 -19.53 12.41 2.70
CA PRO A 41 -20.96 12.31 3.01
C PRO A 41 -21.47 13.40 3.97
N LEU A 42 -22.78 13.72 3.87
CA LEU A 42 -23.44 14.73 4.71
C LEU A 42 -23.55 14.32 6.19
N ALA A 43 -23.60 13.02 6.46
CA ALA A 43 -23.71 12.45 7.80
C ALA A 43 -23.06 11.07 7.84
N GLY A 44 -22.70 10.63 9.04
CA GLY A 44 -21.91 9.42 9.28
C GLY A 44 -20.49 9.75 9.76
N PRO A 45 -19.78 8.80 10.39
CA PRO A 45 -18.43 9.04 10.88
C PRO A 45 -17.41 9.06 9.74
N VAL A 46 -16.32 9.79 9.95
CA VAL A 46 -15.06 9.53 9.24
C VAL A 46 -14.38 8.37 9.95
N VAL A 47 -13.92 7.37 9.18
CA VAL A 47 -13.24 6.19 9.70
C VAL A 47 -11.88 6.10 9.04
N ALA A 48 -10.83 5.92 9.85
CA ALA A 48 -9.47 5.69 9.39
C ALA A 48 -9.01 4.26 9.71
N ALA A 49 -8.14 3.72 8.88
CA ALA A 49 -7.50 2.42 9.08
C ALA A 49 -5.98 2.54 8.99
N ALA A 50 -5.27 1.64 9.67
CA ALA A 50 -3.81 1.51 9.57
C ALA A 50 -3.47 0.04 9.29
N CYS A 51 -2.60 -0.21 8.30
CA CYS A 51 -2.19 -1.54 7.91
C CYS A 51 -0.67 -1.63 7.79
N ILE A 52 -0.06 -2.62 8.45
CA ILE A 52 1.35 -2.96 8.27
C ILE A 52 1.42 -4.18 7.36
N LEU A 53 2.05 -4.02 6.20
CA LEU A 53 2.32 -5.12 5.28
C LEU A 53 3.71 -5.74 5.54
N PRO A 54 3.89 -7.05 5.31
CA PRO A 54 5.21 -7.66 5.30
C PRO A 54 6.16 -6.96 4.32
N LYS A 55 7.42 -6.80 4.72
CA LYS A 55 8.45 -6.20 3.88
C LYS A 55 8.61 -6.97 2.56
N GLY A 56 8.52 -6.25 1.45
CA GLY A 56 8.68 -6.82 0.10
C GLY A 56 7.43 -7.54 -0.42
N LEU A 57 6.31 -7.52 0.30
CA LEU A 57 5.05 -8.00 -0.23
C LEU A 57 4.55 -7.06 -1.33
N LEU A 58 4.40 -7.60 -2.54
CA LEU A 58 3.68 -6.95 -3.64
C LEU A 58 2.30 -7.58 -3.73
N VAL A 59 1.24 -6.78 -3.62
CA VAL A 59 -0.14 -7.25 -3.71
C VAL A 59 -0.70 -6.84 -5.08
N PRO A 60 -0.94 -7.79 -6.00
CA PRO A 60 -1.51 -7.48 -7.30
C PRO A 60 -2.85 -6.77 -7.17
N GLN A 61 -3.15 -5.90 -8.14
CA GLN A 61 -4.42 -5.17 -8.22
C GLN A 61 -4.68 -4.16 -7.09
N ILE A 62 -3.88 -4.13 -6.02
CA ILE A 62 -3.90 -2.98 -5.11
C ILE A 62 -3.56 -1.76 -5.96
N ASN A 63 -4.51 -0.85 -5.96
CA ASN A 63 -4.51 0.38 -6.70
C ASN A 63 -4.90 1.49 -5.75
N ASP A 64 -4.04 2.49 -5.71
CA ASP A 64 -4.32 3.87 -5.35
C ASP A 64 -3.15 4.70 -5.89
#